data_AF-A0A1B3LKG2-F1
#
_entry.id   AF-A0A1B3LKG2-F1
#
_cell.length_a   1.000
_cell.length_b   1.000
_cell.length_c   1.000
_cell.angle_alpha   90.00
_cell.angle_beta   90.00
_cell.angle_gamma   90.00
#
_symmetry.space_group_name_H-M   'P 1'
#
loop_
_entity.id
_entity.type
_entity.pdbx_description
1 polymer ?
#
loop_
_entity_poly.entity_id
_entity_poly.type
_entity_poly.pdbx_seq_one_letter_code
_entity_poly.pdbx_strand_id
1 'polypeptide(L)'
;MSQIIVEHNPSEDKLKQLGVSSWEIWEKEVSKFPLDFGMTESAYLLEGEIHVTPQGGEKVVIKAGDFVVFPKGMKSMWEVVKPLRKHYKHS
;
A
#
# COMPACT_ATOMS: atom_id res chain seq x y z
N MET A 1 7.43 -17.22 2.74
CA MET A 1 6.57 -16.75 1.64
C MET A 1 6.12 -15.34 2.01
N SER A 2 6.75 -14.32 1.44
CA SER A 2 6.44 -12.93 1.76
C SER A 2 5.33 -12.48 0.82
N GLN A 3 4.08 -12.49 1.27
CA GLN A 3 2.93 -12.05 0.49
C GLN A 3 2.48 -10.67 0.97
N ILE A 4 1.94 -9.87 0.04
CA ILE A 4 1.31 -8.59 0.36
C ILE A 4 0.03 -8.88 1.13
N ILE A 5 -0.12 -8.28 2.31
CA ILE A 5 -1.33 -8.42 3.11
C ILE A 5 -2.24 -7.25 2.77
N VAL A 6 -3.44 -7.50 2.26
CA VAL A 6 -4.46 -6.47 2.05
C VAL A 6 -5.63 -6.75 2.98
N GLU A 7 -6.00 -5.75 3.75
CA GLU A 7 -7.16 -5.74 4.61
C GLU A 7 -8.12 -4.67 4.10
N HIS A 8 -9.24 -5.14 3.55
CA HIS A 8 -10.28 -4.27 3.02
C HIS A 8 -11.12 -3.71 4.17
N ASN A 9 -11.30 -2.39 4.21
CA ASN A 9 -12.14 -1.70 5.19
C ASN A 9 -11.79 -2.07 6.66
N PRO A 10 -10.56 -1.79 7.12
CA PRO A 10 -10.17 -2.01 8.51
C PRO A 10 -11.05 -1.17 9.45
N SER A 11 -11.29 -1.67 10.67
CA SER A 11 -12.06 -0.94 11.66
C SER A 11 -11.36 0.37 12.05
N GLU A 12 -12.13 1.43 12.28
CA GLU A 12 -11.61 2.75 12.67
C GLU A 12 -10.74 2.69 13.92
N ASP A 13 -11.07 1.82 14.89
CA ASP A 13 -10.24 1.58 16.09
C ASP A 13 -8.84 1.08 15.74
N LYS A 14 -8.72 0.19 14.75
CA LYS A 14 -7.43 -0.33 14.29
C LYS A 14 -6.61 0.76 13.61
N LEU A 15 -7.25 1.56 12.75
CA LEU A 15 -6.62 2.72 12.11
C LEU A 15 -6.11 3.74 13.15
N LYS A 16 -6.92 4.00 14.19
CA LYS A 16 -6.53 4.87 15.32
C LYS A 16 -5.38 4.30 16.13
N GLN A 17 -5.41 3.00 16.45
CA GLN A 17 -4.32 2.32 17.16
C GLN A 17 -3.01 2.31 16.37
N LEU A 18 -3.09 2.13 15.05
CA LEU A 18 -1.94 2.25 14.14
C LEU A 18 -1.45 3.69 13.99
N GLY A 19 -2.31 4.67 14.31
CA GLY A 19 -2.04 6.09 14.18
C GLY A 19 -1.88 6.50 12.71
N VAL A 20 -2.63 5.89 11.78
CA VAL A 20 -2.51 6.16 10.33
C VAL A 20 -2.65 7.65 10.01
N SER A 21 -3.46 8.37 10.79
CA SER A 21 -3.64 9.82 10.67
C SER A 21 -2.37 10.64 10.93
N SER A 22 -1.39 10.08 11.63
CA SER A 22 -0.08 10.71 11.89
C SER A 22 1.01 10.25 10.92
N TRP A 23 0.69 9.34 10.00
CA TRP A 23 1.64 8.85 9.02
C TRP A 23 1.82 9.86 7.89
N GLU A 24 2.96 9.78 7.21
CA GLU A 24 3.20 10.60 6.03
C GLU A 24 2.18 10.27 4.93
N ILE A 25 1.74 11.31 4.23
CA ILE A 25 0.84 11.18 3.09
C ILE A 25 1.69 11.10 1.83
N TRP A 26 1.46 10.06 1.04
CA TRP A 26 2.02 9.92 -0.28
C TRP A 26 0.94 10.12 -1.32
N GLU A 27 1.22 11.00 -2.27
CA GLU A 27 0.34 11.34 -3.37
C GLU A 27 1.05 11.08 -4.69
N LYS A 28 0.35 10.42 -5.62
CA LYS A 28 0.92 10.11 -6.94
C LYS A 28 -0.13 10.07 -8.02
N GLU A 29 0.25 10.62 -9.15
CA GLU A 29 -0.52 10.60 -10.40
C GLU A 29 -0.50 9.21 -11.06
N VAL A 30 -1.39 9.02 -12.03
CA VAL A 30 -1.46 7.80 -12.84
C VAL A 30 -0.10 7.53 -13.49
N SER A 31 0.60 6.51 -13.02
CA SER A 31 1.98 6.21 -13.39
C SER A 31 2.34 4.78 -13.04
N LYS A 32 3.31 4.21 -13.75
CA LYS A 32 3.78 2.85 -13.56
C LYS A 32 5.27 2.84 -13.27
N PHE A 33 5.68 2.29 -12.12
CA PHE A 33 7.08 2.27 -11.71
C PHE A 33 7.38 1.05 -10.83
N PRO A 34 8.62 0.51 -10.88
CA PRO A 34 9.06 -0.53 -9.97
C PRO A 34 9.32 0.07 -8.58
N LEU A 35 8.96 -0.66 -7.53
CA LEU A 35 9.19 -0.30 -6.15
C LEU A 35 9.76 -1.49 -5.37
N ASP A 36 10.90 -1.25 -4.73
CA ASP A 36 11.62 -2.22 -3.90
C ASP A 36 11.43 -1.87 -2.42
N PHE A 37 10.78 -2.77 -1.68
CA PHE A 37 10.58 -2.63 -0.25
C PHE A 37 11.80 -3.13 0.51
N GLY A 38 12.71 -2.22 0.86
CA GLY A 38 13.88 -2.54 1.70
C GLY A 38 13.55 -2.83 3.18
N MET A 39 12.34 -2.46 3.61
CA MET A 39 11.80 -2.64 4.97
C MET A 39 10.31 -2.96 4.89
N THR A 40 9.70 -3.30 6.02
CA THR A 40 8.24 -3.53 6.04
C THR A 40 7.55 -2.18 5.95
N GLU A 41 6.76 -1.96 4.90
CA GLU A 41 5.95 -0.75 4.74
C GLU A 41 4.49 -1.09 4.99
N SER A 42 3.87 -0.38 5.92
CA SER A 42 2.41 -0.38 6.05
C SER A 42 1.86 0.84 5.35
N ALA A 43 0.79 0.68 4.57
CA ALA A 43 0.13 1.78 3.92
C ALA A 43 -1.39 1.66 3.99
N TYR A 44 -2.07 2.80 4.07
CA TYR A 44 -3.52 2.90 4.06
C TYR A 44 -3.95 3.79 2.92
N LEU A 45 -4.74 3.27 1.98
CA LEU A 45 -5.24 4.06 0.86
C LEU A 45 -6.42 4.93 1.31
N LEU A 46 -6.27 6.23 1.19
CA LEU A 46 -7.34 7.20 1.38
C LEU A 46 -8.17 7.36 0.12
N GLU A 47 -7.50 7.45 -1.03
CA GLU A 47 -8.14 7.68 -2.33
C GLU A 47 -7.34 7.03 -3.45
N GLY A 48 -8.03 6.67 -4.54
CA GLY A 48 -7.42 6.15 -5.76
C GLY A 48 -7.48 4.63 -5.88
N GLU A 49 -6.74 4.13 -6.87
CA GLU A 49 -6.64 2.71 -7.18
C GLU A 49 -5.26 2.41 -7.73
N ILE A 50 -4.59 1.44 -7.11
CA ILE A 50 -3.27 0.95 -7.52
C ILE A 50 -3.30 -0.55 -7.72
N HIS A 51 -2.55 -1.02 -8.69
CA HIS A 51 -2.32 -2.43 -8.92
C HIS A 51 -0.86 -2.71 -8.62
N VAL A 52 -0.59 -3.53 -7.61
CA VAL A 52 0.74 -3.91 -7.16
C VAL A 52 1.01 -5.34 -7.57
N THR A 53 2.03 -5.57 -8.39
CA THR A 53 2.41 -6.91 -8.84
C THR A 53 3.76 -7.29 -8.22
N PRO A 54 3.81 -8.12 -7.18
CA PRO A 54 5.05 -8.61 -6.60
C PRO A 54 5.81 -9.51 -7.59
N GLN A 55 7.13 -9.50 -7.51
CA GLN A 55 7.98 -10.31 -8.37
C GLN A 55 7.73 -11.81 -8.13
N GLY A 56 7.16 -12.50 -9.12
CA GLY A 56 6.82 -13.93 -9.02
C GLY A 56 5.51 -14.22 -8.28
N GLY A 57 4.68 -13.21 -8.02
CA GLY A 57 3.34 -13.37 -7.44
C GLY A 57 2.24 -12.78 -8.31
N GLU A 58 1.02 -12.79 -7.79
CA GLU A 58 -0.16 -12.29 -8.49
C GLU A 58 -0.40 -10.80 -8.27
N LYS A 59 -1.03 -10.16 -9.25
CA LYS A 59 -1.42 -8.75 -9.18
C LYS A 59 -2.43 -8.53 -8.05
N VAL A 60 -2.07 -7.66 -7.11
CA VAL A 60 -2.89 -7.24 -5.98
C VAL A 60 -3.51 -5.88 -6.31
N VAL A 61 -4.83 -5.80 -6.27
CA VAL A 61 -5.56 -4.54 -6.50
C VAL A 61 -5.89 -3.93 -5.14
N ILE A 62 -5.50 -2.67 -4.96
CA ILE A 62 -5.68 -1.93 -3.72
C ILE A 62 -6.43 -0.65 -4.05
N LYS A 63 -7.49 -0.37 -3.31
CA LYS A 63 -8.41 0.74 -3.54
C LYS A 63 -8.51 1.62 -2.29
N ALA A 64 -9.13 2.78 -2.46
CA ALA A 64 -9.50 3.66 -1.34
C ALA A 64 -10.24 2.87 -0.24
N GLY A 65 -9.78 3.00 1.01
CA GLY A 65 -10.30 2.27 2.17
C GLY A 65 -9.52 0.99 2.51
N ASP A 66 -8.56 0.57 1.68
CA ASP A 66 -7.78 -0.63 1.93
C ASP A 66 -6.51 -0.33 2.73
N PHE A 67 -6.23 -1.18 3.72
CA PHE A 67 -4.95 -1.22 4.41
C PHE A 67 -4.07 -2.31 3.83
N VAL A 68 -2.84 -1.99 3.51
CA VAL A 68 -1.89 -2.91 2.89
C VAL A 68 -0.58 -2.95 3.68
N VAL A 69 0.01 -4.13 3.80
CA VAL A 69 1.33 -4.32 4.39
C VAL A 69 2.24 -5.02 3.39
N PHE A 70 3.32 -4.33 3.04
CA PHE A 70 4.38 -4.82 2.17
C PHE A 70 5.52 -5.38 3.01
N PRO A 71 5.88 -6.67 2.83
CA PRO A 71 6.95 -7.27 3.60
C PRO A 71 8.34 -6.78 3.15
N LYS A 72 9.27 -6.69 4.09
CA LYS A 72 10.68 -6.41 3.83
C LYS A 72 11.30 -7.36 2.79
N GLY A 73 12.09 -6.79 1.87
CA GLY A 73 12.81 -7.50 0.83
C GLY A 73 11.97 -7.83 -0.41
N MET A 74 10.76 -7.28 -0.53
CA MET A 74 9.87 -7.52 -1.67
C MET A 74 10.12 -6.54 -2.81
N LYS A 75 10.28 -7.07 -4.01
CA LYS A 75 10.27 -6.28 -5.25
C LYS A 75 8.89 -6.34 -5.87
N SER A 76 8.34 -5.20 -6.27
CA SER A 76 7.01 -5.15 -6.86
C SER A 76 6.90 -4.08 -7.94
N MET A 77 6.01 -4.29 -8.91
CA MET A 77 5.64 -3.28 -9.89
C MET A 77 4.38 -2.57 -9.42
N TRP A 78 4.45 -1.25 -9.30
CA TRP A 78 3.31 -0.40 -8.97
C TRP A 78 2.74 0.19 -10.24
N GLU A 79 1.42 0.09 -10.39
CA GLU A 79 0.66 0.71 -11.46
C GLU A 79 -0.47 1.52 -10.82
N VAL A 80 -0.30 2.84 -10.81
CA VAL A 80 -1.30 3.78 -10.33
C VAL A 80 -2.30 4.00 -11.45
N VAL A 81 -3.52 3.48 -11.31
CA VAL A 81 -4.59 3.56 -12.31
C VAL A 81 -5.41 4.83 -12.13
N LYS A 82 -5.57 5.28 -10.89
CA LYS A 82 -6.21 6.54 -10.51
C LYS A 82 -5.30 7.31 -9.57
N PRO A 83 -5.33 8.66 -9.58
CA PRO A 83 -4.58 9.48 -8.62
C PRO A 83 -4.72 8.90 -7.22
N LEU A 84 -3.58 8.51 -6.67
CA LEU A 84 -3.48 7.79 -5.42
C LEU A 84 -3.16 8.78 -4.32
N ARG A 85 -3.86 8.62 -3.20
CA ARG A 85 -3.52 9.22 -1.92
C ARG A 85 -3.50 8.13 -0.86
N LYS A 86 -2.34 7.89 -0.25
CA LYS A 86 -2.18 6.88 0.80
C LYS A 86 -1.38 7.42 1.97
N HIS A 87 -1.72 7.03 3.19
CA HIS A 87 -0.81 7.11 4.31
C HIS A 87 0.18 5.96 4.24
N TYR A 88 1.46 6.21 4.52
CA TYR A 88 2.47 5.14 4.54
C TYR A 88 3.41 5.31 5.75
N LYS A 89 3.92 4.19 6.23
CA LYS A 89 4.89 4.14 7.32
C LYS A 89 5.84 2.97 7.13
N HIS A 90 7.12 3.26 7.27
CA HIS A 90 8.18 2.28 7.32
C HIS A 90 8.43 1.84 8.76
N SER A 91 8.63 0.53 8.97
CA SER A 91 8.98 -0.07 10.27
C SER A 91 10.14 -1.06 10.14
#